data_AF-A0A356E1J7-F1
#
_entry.id   AF-A0A356E1J7-F1
#
_cell.length_a   1.000
_cell.length_b   1.000
_cell.length_c   1.000
_cell.angle_alpha   90.00
_cell.angle_beta   90.00
_cell.angle_gamma   90.00
#
_symmetry.space_group_name_H-M   'P 1'
#
loop_
_entity.id
_entity.type
_entity.pdbx_description
1 polymer ?
#
loop_
_entity_poly.entity_id
_entity_poly.type
_entity_poly.pdbx_seq_one_letter_code
_entity_poly.pdbx_strand_id
1 'polypeptide(L)'
;MKRGIMLKKNTMRRDCILLALVALLHSPLFSSPKPLLPIDQNIGQIIAVEPQSVEEQAKRSLSQDYSLSWVETSVPDSLRTGFVHTYDRLLAALLPLEQIQMASHIQRGHLLEVPFCYHAPDYGYGSMTWMQNEDGKFVLLSLSVHE
;
A
#
# COMPACT_ATOMS: atom_id res chain seq x y z
N MET A 1 -51.41 55.09 16.13
CA MET A 1 -51.82 53.98 15.23
C MET A 1 -50.67 53.00 15.09
N LYS A 2 -50.81 51.77 15.59
CA LYS A 2 -49.84 50.68 15.44
C LYS A 2 -50.12 49.93 14.13
N ARG A 3 -49.12 49.76 13.26
CA ARG A 3 -49.14 48.76 12.17
C ARG A 3 -48.02 47.76 12.45
N GLY A 4 -48.40 46.59 12.95
CA GLY A 4 -47.49 45.43 13.07
C GLY A 4 -47.37 44.76 11.71
N ILE A 5 -46.14 44.63 11.21
CA ILE A 5 -45.83 43.80 10.04
C ILE A 5 -45.72 42.36 10.55
N MET A 6 -46.75 41.57 10.27
CA MET A 6 -46.75 40.13 10.50
C MET A 6 -46.39 39.41 9.20
N LEU A 7 -45.68 38.28 9.38
CA LEU A 7 -45.41 37.20 8.41
C LEU A 7 -44.18 37.34 7.50
N LYS A 8 -43.03 36.86 8.02
CA LYS A 8 -41.94 36.31 7.19
C LYS A 8 -41.25 35.14 7.90
N LYS A 9 -42.02 34.10 8.26
CA LYS A 9 -41.50 32.93 9.02
C LYS A 9 -41.62 31.58 8.29
N ASN A 10 -42.33 31.52 7.15
CA ASN A 10 -42.59 30.25 6.44
C ASN A 10 -41.60 29.94 5.30
N THR A 11 -40.81 30.90 4.82
CA THR A 11 -39.91 30.69 3.67
C THR A 11 -38.64 29.95 4.07
N MET A 12 -37.99 30.34 5.19
CA MET A 12 -36.74 29.73 5.67
C MET A 12 -36.84 28.22 5.92
N ARG A 13 -37.99 27.73 6.39
CA ARG A 13 -38.14 26.31 6.74
C ARG A 13 -38.22 25.42 5.49
N ARG A 14 -38.69 25.96 4.37
CA ARG A 14 -38.80 25.26 3.07
C ARG A 14 -37.44 25.17 2.39
N ASP A 15 -36.65 26.24 2.47
CA ASP A 15 -35.33 26.34 1.85
C ASP A 15 -34.32 25.38 2.54
N CYS A 16 -34.39 25.23 3.86
CA CYS A 16 -33.55 24.26 4.59
C CYS A 16 -33.87 22.80 4.26
N ILE A 17 -35.14 22.47 4.00
CA ILE A 17 -35.55 21.09 3.62
C ILE A 17 -35.06 20.77 2.20
N LEU A 18 -35.16 21.74 1.28
CA LEU A 18 -34.65 21.60 -0.08
C LEU A 18 -33.11 21.45 -0.11
N LEU A 19 -32.39 22.23 0.70
CA LEU A 19 -30.93 22.11 0.84
C LEU A 19 -30.49 20.76 1.42
N ALA A 20 -31.21 20.24 2.42
CA ALA A 20 -30.93 18.90 2.99
C ALA A 20 -31.17 17.77 1.97
N LEU A 21 -32.19 17.89 1.11
CA LEU A 21 -32.50 16.92 0.06
C LEU A 21 -31.46 16.94 -1.07
N VAL A 22 -30.96 18.12 -1.43
CA VAL A 22 -29.87 18.26 -2.41
C VAL A 22 -28.56 17.69 -1.86
N ALA A 23 -28.25 17.85 -0.57
CA ALA A 23 -27.05 17.27 0.04
C ALA A 23 -27.07 15.73 0.06
N LEU A 24 -28.24 15.11 0.22
CA LEU A 24 -28.40 13.65 0.15
C LEU A 24 -28.26 13.10 -1.29
N LEU A 25 -28.62 13.88 -2.31
CA LEU A 25 -28.47 13.50 -3.72
C LEU A 25 -27.01 13.58 -4.23
N HIS A 26 -26.14 14.30 -3.53
CA HIS A 26 -24.70 14.37 -3.84
C HIS A 26 -23.85 13.44 -2.97
N SER A 27 -24.48 12.62 -2.12
CA SER A 27 -23.79 11.55 -1.42
C SER A 27 -23.50 10.45 -2.44
N PRO A 28 -22.24 10.06 -2.69
CA PRO A 28 -21.94 8.92 -3.54
C PRO A 28 -22.34 7.65 -2.78
N LEU A 29 -23.63 7.32 -2.79
CA LEU A 29 -24.20 6.13 -2.15
C LEU A 29 -23.82 4.81 -2.85
N PHE A 30 -22.94 4.89 -3.86
CA PHE A 30 -22.52 3.75 -4.67
C PHE A 30 -21.01 3.79 -4.89
N SER A 31 -20.24 3.59 -3.82
CA SER A 31 -18.93 2.96 -3.99
C SER A 31 -19.20 1.48 -4.26
N SER A 32 -19.26 1.08 -5.53
CA SER A 32 -19.26 -0.34 -5.88
C SER A 32 -18.07 -1.02 -5.19
N PRO A 33 -18.26 -2.16 -4.51
CA PRO A 33 -17.15 -2.87 -3.88
C PRO A 33 -16.11 -3.15 -4.97
N LYS A 34 -14.86 -2.70 -4.74
CA LYS A 34 -13.76 -3.01 -5.66
C LYS A 34 -13.68 -4.54 -5.74
N PRO A 35 -13.67 -5.14 -6.95
CA PRO A 35 -13.54 -6.58 -7.10
C PRO A 35 -12.23 -7.00 -6.42
N LEU A 36 -12.32 -7.98 -5.53
CA LEU A 36 -11.15 -8.57 -4.89
C LEU A 36 -10.35 -9.31 -5.97
N LEU A 37 -9.03 -9.14 -5.93
CA LEU A 37 -8.13 -9.92 -6.76
C LEU A 37 -8.10 -11.38 -6.26
N PRO A 38 -7.46 -12.32 -6.99
CA PRO A 38 -7.35 -13.70 -6.52
C PRO A 38 -6.64 -13.83 -5.16
N ILE A 39 -6.86 -14.98 -4.52
CA ILE A 39 -6.12 -15.37 -3.31
C ILE A 39 -5.02 -16.34 -3.75
N ASP A 40 -3.79 -16.05 -3.35
CA ASP A 40 -2.66 -16.96 -3.42
C ASP A 40 -2.57 -17.75 -2.10
N GLN A 41 -2.25 -19.04 -2.16
CA GLN A 41 -2.27 -19.91 -1.00
C GLN A 41 -1.16 -19.61 0.01
N ASN A 42 -0.04 -19.03 -0.43
CA ASN A 42 1.13 -18.77 0.38
C ASN A 42 1.18 -17.33 0.90
N ILE A 43 0.72 -16.36 0.10
CA ILE A 43 0.77 -14.94 0.47
C ILE A 43 -0.60 -14.34 0.83
N GLY A 44 -1.69 -15.06 0.58
CA GLY A 44 -3.04 -14.62 0.89
C GLY A 44 -3.68 -13.74 -0.19
N GLN A 45 -4.49 -12.77 0.23
CA GLN A 45 -5.26 -11.91 -0.67
C GLN A 45 -4.34 -10.98 -1.47
N ILE A 46 -4.28 -11.17 -2.79
CA ILE A 46 -3.54 -10.27 -3.69
C ILE A 46 -4.21 -8.90 -3.65
N ILE A 47 -3.41 -7.84 -3.70
CA ILE A 47 -3.90 -6.46 -3.73
C ILE A 47 -3.44 -5.72 -4.97
N ALA A 48 -4.23 -4.70 -5.35
CA ALA A 48 -3.75 -3.69 -6.27
C ALA A 48 -2.79 -2.78 -5.49
N VAL A 49 -1.54 -2.73 -5.93
CA VAL A 49 -0.51 -1.91 -5.29
C VAL A 49 -0.87 -0.43 -5.38
N GLU A 50 -0.88 0.24 -4.24
CA GLU A 50 -1.16 1.68 -4.17
C GLU A 50 0.12 2.50 -4.36
N PRO A 51 0.07 3.65 -5.05
CA PRO A 51 1.23 4.54 -5.16
C PRO A 51 1.71 4.99 -3.79
N GLN A 52 3.03 5.12 -3.63
CA GLN A 52 3.72 5.56 -2.41
C GLN A 52 3.55 4.60 -1.22
N SER A 53 3.07 3.38 -1.44
CA SER A 53 2.95 2.36 -0.40
C SER A 53 4.24 1.55 -0.23
N VAL A 54 4.35 0.84 0.89
CA VAL A 54 5.47 -0.07 1.14
C VAL A 54 5.48 -1.22 0.12
N GLU A 55 4.31 -1.67 -0.35
CA GLU A 55 4.16 -2.70 -1.37
C GLU A 55 4.64 -2.21 -2.74
N GLU A 56 4.45 -0.93 -3.07
CA GLU A 56 5.05 -0.34 -4.28
C GLU A 56 6.56 -0.34 -4.18
N GLN A 57 7.12 0.09 -3.04
CA GLN A 57 8.55 0.09 -2.83
C GLN A 57 9.13 -1.33 -2.89
N ALA A 58 8.47 -2.31 -2.27
CA ALA A 58 8.85 -3.70 -2.31
C ALA A 58 8.82 -4.25 -3.73
N LYS A 59 7.71 -4.09 -4.45
CA LYS A 59 7.57 -4.53 -5.83
C LYS A 59 8.63 -3.90 -6.74
N ARG A 60 8.89 -2.60 -6.60
CA ARG A 60 9.92 -1.89 -7.36
C ARG A 60 11.30 -2.47 -7.08
N SER A 61 11.65 -2.70 -5.82
CA SER A 61 12.95 -3.28 -5.45
C SER A 61 13.13 -4.69 -6.02
N LEU A 62 12.09 -5.52 -6.00
CA LEU A 62 12.14 -6.88 -6.52
C LEU A 62 12.20 -6.92 -8.07
N SER A 63 11.72 -5.89 -8.76
CA SER A 63 11.78 -5.81 -10.22
C SER A 63 13.07 -5.18 -10.76
N GLN A 64 14.02 -4.80 -9.90
CA GLN A 64 15.28 -4.18 -10.30
C GLN A 64 16.44 -5.16 -10.23
N ASP A 65 17.43 -4.98 -11.11
CA ASP A 65 18.68 -5.73 -11.05
C ASP A 65 19.39 -5.51 -9.71
N TYR A 66 19.86 -6.60 -9.13
CA TYR A 66 20.66 -6.53 -7.91
C TYR A 66 22.02 -5.89 -8.20
N SER A 67 22.36 -4.87 -7.40
CA SER A 67 23.59 -4.09 -7.56
C SER A 67 23.93 -3.36 -6.25
N LEU A 68 25.09 -2.72 -6.19
CA LEU A 68 25.46 -1.91 -5.02
C LEU A 68 24.46 -0.77 -4.78
N SER A 69 24.00 -0.09 -5.84
CA SER A 69 23.03 1.00 -5.73
C SER A 69 21.66 0.50 -5.23
N TRP A 70 21.28 -0.74 -5.55
CA TRP A 70 20.09 -1.39 -5.01
C TRP A 70 20.15 -1.46 -3.48
N VAL A 71 21.29 -1.93 -2.95
CA VAL A 71 21.54 -2.03 -1.51
C VAL A 71 21.56 -0.64 -0.89
N GLU A 72 22.25 0.32 -1.50
CA GLU A 72 22.36 1.68 -0.96
C GLU A 72 21.02 2.40 -0.91
N THR A 73 20.13 2.13 -1.87
CA THR A 73 18.80 2.72 -1.94
C THR A 73 17.83 2.10 -0.94
N SER A 74 17.92 0.78 -0.73
CA SER A 74 16.91 0.03 0.00
C SER A 74 17.30 -0.23 1.46
N VAL A 75 18.59 -0.39 1.75
CA VAL A 75 19.10 -0.87 3.04
C VAL A 75 19.78 0.29 3.78
N PRO A 76 19.45 0.51 5.08
CA PRO A 76 20.05 1.60 5.84
C PRO A 76 21.55 1.35 6.06
N ASP A 77 22.34 2.43 6.07
CA ASP A 77 23.81 2.41 6.14
C ASP A 77 24.35 1.47 7.24
N SER A 78 23.71 1.49 8.41
CA SER A 78 24.10 0.70 9.58
C SER A 78 23.95 -0.82 9.39
N LEU A 79 23.13 -1.28 8.44
CA LEU A 79 22.86 -2.70 8.20
C LEU A 79 23.50 -3.23 6.91
N ARG A 80 23.98 -2.37 6.00
CA ARG A 80 24.41 -2.78 4.65
C ARG A 80 25.41 -3.93 4.65
N THR A 81 26.46 -3.88 5.49
CA THR A 81 27.48 -4.93 5.54
C THR A 81 26.91 -6.27 5.95
N GLY A 82 26.09 -6.31 7.00
CA GLY A 82 25.45 -7.55 7.47
C GLY A 82 24.41 -8.07 6.49
N PHE A 83 23.66 -7.15 5.87
CA PHE A 83 22.65 -7.47 4.86
C PHE A 83 23.28 -8.12 3.62
N VAL A 84 24.33 -7.50 3.05
CA VAL A 84 25.07 -8.05 1.90
C VAL A 84 25.65 -9.41 2.28
N HIS A 85 26.32 -9.53 3.44
CA HIS A 85 26.87 -10.80 3.87
C HIS A 85 25.82 -11.95 3.92
N THR A 86 24.58 -11.62 4.28
CA THR A 86 23.48 -12.59 4.41
C THR A 86 22.79 -12.89 3.09
N TYR A 87 22.53 -11.87 2.26
CA TYR A 87 21.58 -11.95 1.15
C TYR A 87 22.22 -11.82 -0.24
N ASP A 88 23.51 -11.51 -0.36
CA ASP A 88 24.15 -11.20 -1.64
C ASP A 88 23.96 -12.30 -2.70
N ARG A 89 24.24 -13.56 -2.32
CA ARG A 89 24.05 -14.71 -3.23
C ARG A 89 22.60 -14.94 -3.59
N LEU A 90 21.68 -14.76 -2.63
CA LEU A 90 20.26 -14.95 -2.86
C LEU A 90 19.74 -13.90 -3.84
N LEU A 91 20.02 -12.62 -3.59
CA LEU A 91 19.54 -11.52 -4.42
C LEU A 91 20.18 -11.53 -5.81
N ALA A 92 21.46 -11.89 -5.92
CA ALA A 92 22.13 -12.03 -7.22
C ALA A 92 21.55 -13.15 -8.08
N ALA A 93 20.98 -14.20 -7.48
CA ALA A 93 20.34 -15.30 -8.19
C ALA A 93 18.85 -15.03 -8.47
N LEU A 94 18.19 -14.29 -7.58
CA LEU A 94 16.75 -14.09 -7.60
C LEU A 94 16.32 -12.90 -8.46
N LEU A 95 17.06 -11.79 -8.42
CA LEU A 95 16.65 -10.54 -9.05
C LEU A 95 17.24 -10.40 -10.46
N PRO A 96 16.50 -9.77 -11.41
CA PRO A 96 15.18 -9.16 -11.24
C PRO A 96 14.03 -10.19 -11.33
N LEU A 97 12.98 -9.98 -10.55
CA LEU A 97 11.76 -10.80 -10.62
C LEU A 97 10.74 -10.19 -11.59
N GLU A 98 10.03 -11.09 -12.28
CA GLU A 98 8.94 -10.77 -13.19
C GLU A 98 7.60 -11.29 -12.65
N GLN A 99 6.48 -10.76 -13.17
CA GLN A 99 5.12 -11.20 -12.84
C GLN A 99 4.81 -11.16 -11.32
N ILE A 100 5.37 -10.16 -10.63
CA ILE A 100 5.28 -10.03 -9.17
C ILE A 100 3.86 -9.63 -8.74
N GLN A 101 3.31 -10.40 -7.81
CA GLN A 101 2.07 -10.14 -7.10
C GLN A 101 2.37 -9.85 -5.63
N MET A 102 1.63 -8.88 -5.07
CA MET A 102 1.81 -8.42 -3.69
C MET A 102 0.55 -8.72 -2.89
N ALA A 103 0.71 -9.11 -1.63
CA ALA A 103 -0.35 -9.06 -0.64
C ALA A 103 -0.22 -7.79 0.20
N SER A 104 -1.29 -7.45 0.94
CA SER A 104 -1.23 -6.35 1.91
C SER A 104 -0.16 -6.63 2.96
N HIS A 105 0.60 -5.60 3.32
CA HIS A 105 1.56 -5.73 4.40
C HIS A 105 0.87 -6.14 5.72
N ILE A 106 1.62 -6.86 6.55
CA ILE A 106 1.26 -7.22 7.91
C ILE A 106 2.06 -6.32 8.83
N GLN A 107 1.38 -5.44 9.56
CA GLN A 107 2.03 -4.54 10.50
C GLN A 107 2.32 -5.24 11.84
N ARG A 108 3.59 -5.20 12.28
CA ARG A 108 4.05 -5.74 13.56
C ARG A 108 4.86 -4.67 14.29
N GLY A 109 4.18 -3.85 15.10
CA GLY A 109 4.80 -2.66 15.69
C GLY A 109 5.20 -1.65 14.61
N HIS A 110 6.48 -1.34 14.52
CA HIS A 110 7.05 -0.45 13.49
C HIS A 110 7.50 -1.19 12.22
N LEU A 111 7.36 -2.51 12.20
CA LEU A 111 7.75 -3.34 11.06
C LEU A 111 6.55 -3.57 10.13
N LEU A 112 6.82 -3.48 8.84
CA LEU A 112 5.87 -3.72 7.75
C LEU A 112 6.39 -4.92 6.97
N GLU A 113 5.82 -6.09 7.24
CA GLU A 113 6.15 -7.31 6.51
C GLU A 113 5.29 -7.37 5.25
N VAL A 114 5.93 -7.38 4.08
CA VAL A 114 5.26 -7.35 2.77
C VAL A 114 5.41 -8.72 2.10
N PRO A 115 4.34 -9.55 2.05
CA PRO A 115 4.38 -10.81 1.34
C PRO A 115 4.30 -10.59 -0.19
N PHE A 116 5.05 -11.39 -0.95
CA PHE A 116 5.07 -11.36 -2.40
C PHE A 116 5.20 -12.76 -3.00
N CYS A 117 4.69 -12.93 -4.21
CA CYS A 117 4.96 -14.11 -5.04
C CYS A 117 5.29 -13.69 -6.47
N TYR A 118 5.97 -14.57 -7.19
CA TYR A 118 6.34 -14.42 -8.60
C TYR A 118 6.06 -15.73 -9.33
N HIS A 119 5.86 -15.64 -10.65
CA HIS A 119 5.44 -16.78 -11.48
C HIS A 119 6.41 -17.09 -12.63
N ALA A 120 7.51 -16.35 -12.74
CA ALA A 120 8.53 -16.57 -13.75
C ALA A 120 9.93 -16.42 -13.12
N PRO A 121 10.90 -17.31 -13.44
CA PRO A 121 10.77 -18.48 -14.33
C PRO A 121 9.94 -19.62 -13.73
N ASP A 122 9.93 -19.75 -12.41
CA ASP A 122 9.11 -20.71 -11.66
C ASP A 122 8.30 -19.95 -10.60
N TYR A 123 7.33 -20.63 -9.99
CA TYR A 123 6.62 -20.07 -8.85
C TYR A 123 7.55 -19.99 -7.65
N GLY A 124 7.57 -18.84 -6.98
CA GLY A 124 8.18 -18.69 -5.67
C GLY A 124 7.51 -17.57 -4.89
N TYR A 125 7.73 -17.56 -3.58
CA TYR A 125 7.11 -16.60 -2.68
C TYR A 125 8.01 -16.24 -1.52
N GLY A 126 7.70 -15.16 -0.84
CA GLY A 126 8.52 -14.67 0.25
C GLY A 126 7.91 -13.48 0.96
N SER A 127 8.68 -12.90 1.86
CA SER A 127 8.33 -11.62 2.46
C SER A 127 9.53 -10.71 2.59
N MET A 128 9.28 -9.41 2.47
CA MET A 128 10.26 -8.35 2.73
C MET A 128 9.83 -7.60 3.98
N THR A 129 10.72 -7.46 4.96
CA THR A 129 10.42 -6.69 6.17
C THR A 129 11.00 -5.30 6.08
N TRP A 130 10.12 -4.31 6.10
CA TRP A 130 10.43 -2.89 5.98
C TRP A 130 10.17 -2.16 7.29
N MET A 131 10.79 -0.99 7.42
CA MET A 131 10.53 0.00 8.46
C MET A 131 10.44 1.36 7.80
N GLN A 132 9.61 2.26 8.33
CA GLN A 132 9.68 3.66 7.96
C GLN A 132 10.69 4.37 8.88
N ASN A 133 11.72 5.00 8.30
CA ASN A 133 12.72 5.75 9.05
C ASN A 133 12.19 7.13 9.49
N GLU A 134 13.01 7.90 10.21
CA GLU A 134 12.65 9.24 10.69
C GLU A 134 12.30 10.24 9.57
N ASP A 135 12.87 10.05 8.36
CA ASP A 135 12.58 10.85 7.18
C ASP A 135 11.30 10.42 6.43
N GLY A 136 10.58 9.42 6.95
CA GLY A 136 9.40 8.87 6.31
C GLY A 136 9.69 7.90 5.15
N LYS A 137 10.95 7.49 4.94
CA LYS A 137 11.35 6.55 3.87
C LYS A 137 11.25 5.11 4.34
N PHE A 138 10.79 4.22 3.47
CA PHE A 138 10.84 2.78 3.72
C PHE A 138 12.26 2.25 3.51
N VAL A 139 12.79 1.59 4.53
CA VAL A 139 14.10 0.93 4.53
C VAL A 139 13.91 -0.56 4.81
N LEU A 140 14.63 -1.39 4.05
CA LEU A 140 14.59 -2.84 4.10
C LEU A 140 15.52 -3.36 5.20
N LEU A 141 15.00 -4.27 6.01
CA LEU A 141 15.73 -4.87 7.13
C LEU A 141 16.09 -6.32 6.85
N SER A 142 15.17 -7.07 6.26
CA SER A 142 15.34 -8.49 5.98
C SER A 142 14.44 -8.95 4.85
N LEU A 143 14.80 -10.09 4.25
CA LEU A 143 14.04 -10.76 3.21
C LEU A 143 14.07 -12.28 3.46
N SER A 144 12.98 -12.96 3.14
CA SER A 144 12.87 -14.42 3.10
C SER A 144 12.25 -14.84 1.77
N VAL A 145 12.70 -15.98 1.25
CA VAL A 145 12.20 -16.57 -0.01
C VAL A 145 12.04 -18.06 0.19
N HIS A 146 11.00 -18.61 -0.41
CA HIS A 146 10.58 -19.99 -0.38
C HIS A 146 10.25 -20.44 -1.81
N GLU A 147 10.64 -21.68 -2.12
CA GLU A 147 10.30 -22.41 -3.35
C GLU A 147 9.17 -23.40 -3.07
#